data_AF-I3ZNT7-F1
#
_entry.id   AF-I3ZNT7-F1
#
_cell.length_a   1.000
_cell.length_b   1.000
_cell.length_c   1.000
_cell.angle_alpha   90.00
_cell.angle_beta   90.00
_cell.angle_gamma   90.00
#
_symmetry.space_group_name_H-M   'P 1'
#
loop_
_entity.id
_entity.type
_entity.pdbx_description
1 polymer ?
#
loop_
_entity_poly.entity_id
_entity_poly.type
_entity_poly.pdbx_seq_one_letter_code
_entity_poly.pdbx_strand_id
1 'polypeptide(L)'
;PNILIASLALGDLLHIVIDIPISVYKLLAEDWPFGVEMCKLVPFIQKASVGITVLSLCALSIDRYRAVASWSRIKGIGVPKWTAVEIILIWVISVVLAVP
;
A
#
# COMPACT_ATOMS: atom_id res chain seq x y z
N PRO A 1 -12.84 -7.37 -6.25
CA PRO A 1 -11.49 -7.39 -6.87
C PRO A 1 -11.06 -6.04 -7.47
N ASN A 2 -11.81 -5.49 -8.44
CA ASN A 2 -11.36 -4.31 -9.21
C ASN A 2 -11.22 -3.02 -8.39
N ILE A 3 -12.09 -2.80 -7.39
CA ILE A 3 -12.01 -1.62 -6.50
C ILE A 3 -10.79 -1.70 -5.57
N LEU A 4 -10.42 -2.89 -5.11
CA LEU A 4 -9.24 -3.08 -4.25
C LEU A 4 -7.96 -2.85 -5.05
N ILE A 5 -7.93 -3.34 -6.29
CA ILE A 5 -6.83 -3.07 -7.23
C ILE A 5 -6.78 -1.59 -7.61
N ALA A 6 -7.93 -0.93 -7.83
CA ALA A 6 -7.97 0.49 -8.14
C ALA A 6 -7.51 1.35 -6.95
N SER A 7 -7.94 1.04 -5.73
CA SER A 7 -7.50 1.73 -4.52
C SER A 7 -6.01 1.52 -4.25
N LEU A 8 -5.50 0.31 -4.51
CA LEU A 8 -4.08 0.00 -4.40
C LEU A 8 -3.28 0.77 -5.46
N ALA A 9 -3.70 0.70 -6.73
CA ALA A 9 -3.05 1.41 -7.83
C ALA A 9 -3.05 2.92 -7.64
N LEU A 10 -4.12 3.49 -7.06
CA LEU A 10 -4.19 4.92 -6.76
C LEU A 10 -3.24 5.29 -5.61
N GLY A 11 -3.12 4.43 -4.59
CA GLY A 11 -2.16 4.57 -3.51
C GLY A 11 -0.71 4.48 -4.00
N ASP A 12 -0.40 3.49 -4.82
CA ASP A 12 0.92 3.32 -5.45
C ASP A 12 1.24 4.50 -6.37
N LEU A 13 0.28 5.01 -7.14
CA LEU A 13 0.49 6.17 -8.02
C LEU A 13 0.79 7.43 -7.21
N LEU A 14 0.00 7.72 -6.17
CA LEU A 14 0.23 8.84 -5.27
C LEU A 14 1.59 8.72 -4.58
N HIS A 15 1.95 7.51 -4.17
CA HIS A 15 3.24 7.25 -3.57
C HIS A 15 4.39 7.52 -4.55
N ILE A 16 4.35 6.94 -5.75
CA ILE A 16 5.36 7.10 -6.79
C ILE A 16 5.52 8.58 -7.16
N VAL A 17 4.40 9.30 -7.32
CA VAL A 17 4.40 10.72 -7.70
C VAL A 17 5.00 11.61 -6.60
N ILE A 18 4.93 11.22 -5.33
CA ILE A 18 5.49 12.01 -4.22
C ILE A 18 6.93 11.57 -3.91
N ASP A 19 7.18 10.27 -3.80
CA ASP A 19 8.46 9.70 -3.34
C ASP A 19 9.57 9.83 -4.40
N ILE A 20 9.27 9.58 -5.67
CA ILE A 20 10.28 9.65 -6.75
C ILE A 20 10.87 11.04 -6.91
N PRO A 21 10.09 12.14 -7.07
CA PRO A 21 10.69 13.46 -7.26
C PRO A 21 11.49 13.92 -6.03
N ILE A 22 11.07 13.54 -4.82
CA ILE A 22 11.82 13.87 -3.60
C ILE A 22 13.14 13.09 -3.54
N SER A 23 13.11 11.80 -3.87
CA SER A 23 14.31 10.97 -3.96
C SER A 23 15.28 11.46 -5.04
N VAL A 24 14.76 11.82 -6.22
CA VAL A 24 15.55 12.37 -7.33
C VAL A 24 16.15 13.72 -6.96
N TYR A 25 15.40 14.59 -6.28
CA TYR A 25 15.92 15.86 -5.79
C TYR A 25 17.05 15.64 -4.78
N LYS A 26 16.88 14.74 -3.81
CA LYS A 26 17.91 14.38 -2.84
C LYS A 26 19.20 13.89 -3.51
N LEU A 27 19.05 13.11 -4.59
CA LEU A 27 20.17 12.54 -5.33
C LEU A 27 20.93 13.61 -6.14
N LEU A 28 20.22 14.59 -6.70
CA LEU A 28 20.78 15.63 -7.57
C LEU A 28 21.31 16.85 -6.82
N ALA A 29 20.62 17.26 -5.76
CA ALA A 29 20.93 18.51 -5.08
C ALA A 29 22.00 18.35 -3.99
N GLU A 30 22.24 17.15 -3.46
CA GLU A 30 23.03 16.85 -2.23
C GLU A 30 22.64 17.67 -0.98
N ASP A 31 21.84 18.72 -1.13
CA ASP A 31 21.29 19.60 -0.11
C ASP A 31 19.79 19.31 0.14
N TRP A 32 19.35 19.46 1.39
CA TRP A 32 17.98 19.21 1.82
C TRP A 32 17.26 20.49 2.28
N PRO A 33 16.60 21.24 1.37
CA PRO A 33 15.91 22.48 1.71
C PRO A 33 14.49 22.29 2.26
N PHE A 34 13.95 21.06 2.26
CA PHE A 34 12.55 20.78 2.64
C PHE A 34 12.31 20.71 4.17
N GLY A 35 13.34 20.94 4.98
CA GLY A 35 13.26 20.91 6.44
C GLY A 35 13.19 19.50 7.04
N VAL A 36 13.22 19.46 8.38
CA VAL A 36 13.33 18.21 9.16
C VAL A 36 12.07 17.35 9.07
N GLU A 37 10.90 17.99 8.90
CA GLU A 37 9.62 17.30 8.78
C GLU A 37 9.59 16.39 7.55
N MET A 38 9.92 16.92 6.37
CA MET A 38 10.02 16.13 5.14
C MET A 38 11.12 15.08 5.23
N CYS A 39 12.21 15.34 5.96
CA CYS A 39 13.30 14.38 6.14
C CYS A 39 12.83 13.10 6.87
N LYS A 40 11.86 13.23 7.78
CA LYS A 40 11.22 12.08 8.45
C LYS A 40 10.03 11.53 7.67
N LEU A 41 9.27 12.40 7.01
CA LEU A 41 8.06 12.02 6.28
C LEU A 41 8.36 11.11 5.09
N VAL A 42 9.46 11.37 4.38
CA VAL A 42 9.86 10.61 3.19
C VAL A 42 10.16 9.14 3.50
N PRO A 43 11.10 8.80 4.42
CA PRO A 43 11.33 7.41 4.78
C PRO A 43 10.10 6.75 5.42
N PHE A 44 9.28 7.51 6.16
CA PHE A 44 8.01 7.02 6.70
C PHE A 44 7.04 6.58 5.60
N ILE A 45 6.79 7.46 4.62
CA ILE A 45 5.92 7.18 3.48
C ILE A 45 6.46 5.97 2.71
N GLN A 46 7.77 5.95 2.41
CA GLN A 46 8.45 4.88 1.69
C GLN A 46 8.24 3.51 2.37
N LYS A 47 8.46 3.44 3.68
CA LYS A 47 8.23 2.21 4.48
C LYS A 47 6.77 1.81 4.51
N ALA A 48 5.86 2.77 4.69
CA ALA A 48 4.43 2.51 4.70
C ALA A 48 3.96 1.92 3.36
N SER A 49 4.43 2.43 2.23
CA SER A 49 4.03 1.89 0.93
C SER A 49 4.57 0.51 0.65
N VAL A 50 5.83 0.23 1.00
CA VAL A 50 6.37 -1.12 0.87
C VAL A 50 5.52 -2.11 1.71
N GLY A 51 5.12 -1.70 2.91
CA GLY A 51 4.17 -2.46 3.74
C GLY A 51 2.83 -2.71 3.05
N ILE A 52 2.23 -1.66 2.49
CA ILE A 52 0.94 -1.73 1.79
C ILE A 52 1.03 -2.67 0.59
N THR A 53 2.08 -2.56 -0.23
CA THR A 53 2.27 -3.39 -1.42
C THR A 53 2.44 -4.86 -1.05
N VAL A 54 3.32 -5.18 -0.09
CA VAL A 54 3.58 -6.58 0.32
C VAL A 54 2.33 -7.21 0.93
N LEU A 55 1.66 -6.52 1.86
CA LEU A 55 0.45 -7.05 2.49
C LEU A 55 -0.71 -7.21 1.50
N SER A 56 -0.83 -6.30 0.53
CA SER A 56 -1.83 -6.40 -0.54
C SER A 56 -1.56 -7.57 -1.48
N LEU A 57 -0.29 -7.85 -1.80
CA LEU A 57 0.10 -9.03 -2.57
C LEU A 57 -0.18 -10.32 -1.80
N CYS A 58 0.07 -10.34 -0.48
CA CYS A 58 -0.28 -11.47 0.38
C CYS A 58 -1.80 -11.71 0.40
N ALA A 59 -2.60 -10.67 0.62
CA ALA A 59 -4.06 -10.72 0.59
C ALA A 59 -4.59 -11.25 -0.76
N LEU A 60 -4.06 -10.73 -1.87
CA LEU A 60 -4.41 -11.20 -3.22
C LEU A 60 -4.09 -12.69 -3.40
N SER A 61 -2.93 -13.13 -2.91
CA SER A 61 -2.51 -14.54 -2.98
C SER A 61 -3.42 -15.44 -2.15
N ILE A 62 -3.83 -15.00 -0.95
CA ILE A 62 -4.77 -15.72 -0.08
C ILE A 62 -6.16 -15.80 -0.73
N ASP A 63 -6.66 -14.72 -1.33
CA ASP A 63 -7.93 -14.69 -2.03
C ASP A 63 -7.93 -15.66 -3.22
N ARG A 64 -6.86 -15.66 -4.02
CA ARG A 64 -6.66 -16.61 -5.14
C ARG A 64 -6.60 -18.05 -4.63
N TYR A 65 -5.85 -18.31 -3.56
CA TYR A 65 -5.73 -19.65 -2.97
C TYR A 65 -7.08 -20.15 -2.45
N ARG A 66 -7.81 -19.32 -1.70
CA ARG A 66 -9.14 -19.64 -1.19
C ARG A 66 -10.14 -19.86 -2.32
N ALA A 67 -10.06 -19.11 -3.42
CA ALA A 67 -10.93 -19.30 -4.58
C ALA A 67 -10.72 -20.65 -5.27
N VAL A 68 -9.51 -21.22 -5.20
CA VAL A 68 -9.19 -22.55 -5.75
C VAL A 68 -9.53 -23.67 -4.76
N ALA A 69 -9.22 -23.49 -3.48
CA ALA A 69 -9.42 -24.50 -2.44
C ALA A 69 -10.87 -24.58 -1.93
N SER A 70 -11.64 -23.49 -1.97
CA SER A 70 -13.04 -23.45 -1.54
C SER A 70 -13.95 -23.62 -2.75
N TRP A 71 -14.44 -24.85 -2.97
CA TRP A 71 -15.46 -25.14 -3.98
C TRP A 71 -16.85 -24.61 -3.62
N SER A 72 -17.08 -24.18 -2.37
CA SER A 72 -18.39 -23.79 -1.83
C SER A 72 -18.65 -22.29 -1.76
N ARG A 73 -17.68 -21.42 -2.09
CA ARG A 73 -17.93 -19.97 -2.09
C ARG A 73 -18.59 -19.56 -3.39
N ILE A 74 -19.92 -19.55 -3.37
CA ILE A 74 -20.77 -18.88 -4.35
C ILE A 74 -20.11 -17.55 -4.69
N LYS A 75 -19.65 -17.41 -5.95
CA LYS A 75 -19.12 -16.18 -6.55
C LYS A 75 -20.24 -15.15 -6.60
N GLY A 76 -20.60 -14.60 -5.45
CA GLY A 76 -21.39 -13.39 -5.39
C GLY A 76 -20.51 -12.26 -5.93
N ILE A 77 -21.01 -11.57 -6.96
CA ILE A 77 -20.40 -10.38 -7.59
C ILE A 77 -20.24 -9.22 -6.57
N GLY A 78 -20.78 -9.37 -5.36
CA GLY A 78 -20.68 -8.41 -4.27
C GLY A 78 -19.32 -8.38 -3.59
N VAL A 79 -18.82 -7.17 -3.38
CA VAL A 79 -17.63 -6.88 -2.56
C VAL A 79 -17.81 -7.50 -1.18
N PRO A 80 -17.03 -8.52 -0.77
CA PRO A 80 -17.13 -9.06 0.57
C PRO A 80 -16.76 -7.94 1.55
N LYS A 81 -17.59 -7.67 2.57
CA LYS A 81 -17.24 -6.73 3.65
C LYS A 81 -15.85 -7.01 4.24
N TRP A 82 -15.46 -8.29 4.26
CA TRP A 82 -14.13 -8.78 4.59
C TRP A 82 -13.00 -8.13 3.80
N THR A 83 -13.19 -7.87 2.52
CA THR A 83 -12.21 -7.25 1.63
C THR A 83 -11.96 -5.79 1.99
N ALA A 84 -13.00 -5.04 2.39
CA ALA A 84 -12.83 -3.68 2.88
C ALA A 84 -12.11 -3.65 4.24
N VAL A 85 -12.45 -4.59 5.14
CA VAL A 85 -11.76 -4.74 6.43
C VAL A 85 -10.28 -5.08 6.23
N GLU A 86 -9.96 -5.91 5.24
CA GLU A 86 -8.59 -6.28 4.89
C GLU A 86 -7.78 -5.07 4.39
N ILE A 87 -8.35 -4.21 3.52
CA ILE A 87 -7.70 -2.95 3.10
C ILE A 87 -7.40 -2.07 4.32
N ILE A 88 -8.38 -1.87 5.20
CA ILE A 88 -8.21 -1.00 6.37
C ILE A 88 -7.11 -1.56 7.28
N LEU A 89 -7.09 -2.87 7.50
CA LEU A 89 -6.02 -3.54 8.27
C LEU A 89 -4.66 -3.36 7.62
N ILE A 90 -4.54 -3.53 6.31
CA ILE A 90 -3.28 -3.34 5.57
C ILE A 90 -2.76 -1.92 5.76
N TRP A 91 -3.63 -0.91 5.62
CA TRP A 91 -3.27 0.49 5.83
C TRP A 91 -2.81 0.75 7.26
N VAL A 92 -3.59 0.30 8.26
CA VAL A 92 -3.26 0.51 9.67
C VAL A 92 -1.94 -0.17 10.04
N ILE A 93 -1.75 -1.44 9.65
CA ILE A 93 -0.52 -2.20 9.97
C ILE A 93 0.70 -1.56 9.30
N SER A 94 0.57 -1.15 8.04
CA SER A 94 1.68 -0.53 7.31
C SER A 94 2.09 0.81 7.90
N VAL A 95 1.11 1.62 8.32
CA VAL A 95 1.36 2.89 9.02
C VAL A 95 2.04 2.64 10.36
N VAL A 96 1.54 1.69 11.16
CA VAL A 96 2.12 1.36 12.48
C VAL A 96 3.55 0.84 12.35
N LEU A 97 3.83 0.00 11.36
CA LEU A 97 5.17 -0.53 11.08
C LEU A 97 6.13 0.53 10.51
N ALA A 98 5.62 1.63 9.97
CA ALA A 98 6.43 2.72 9.45
C ALA A 98 6.83 3.77 10.50
N VAL A 99 6.20 3.76 11.69
CA VAL A 99 6.50 4.69 12.80
C VAL A 99 7.91 4.54 13.40
N PRO A 100 8.44 3.33 13.66
CA PRO A 100 9.78 3.16 14.23
C PRO A 100 10.90 3.31 13.19
#